data_AF-A0A074VUV2-F1
#
_entry.id   AF-A0A074VUV2-F1
#
_cell.length_a   1.000
_cell.length_b   1.000
_cell.length_c   1.000
_cell.angle_alpha   90.00
_cell.angle_beta   90.00
_cell.angle_gamma   90.00
#
_symmetry.space_group_name_H-M   'P 1'
#
loop_
_entity.id
_entity.type
_entity.pdbx_description
1 polymer ?
#
loop_
_entity_poly.entity_id
_entity_poly.type
_entity_poly.pdbx_seq_one_letter_code
_entity_poly.pdbx_strand_id
1 'polypeptide(L)'
;MRLTTILTIAALALTKQVTATICTGTSTFTSGNLKGTSYDVAWIDGEDACQWTFIANANDNPCGRKFTLPNGYTYYLGDCGDANFALYNGDGSYNHIAVYDPDYEKDDCVNNNGQYKVVKTWQF
;
A
#
# COMPACT_ATOMS: atom_id res chain seq x y z
N MET A 1 9.04 -29.04 53.69
CA MET A 1 9.68 -27.92 52.97
C MET A 1 9.41 -28.13 51.49
N ARG A 2 8.78 -27.13 50.85
CA ARG A 2 8.28 -27.16 49.46
C ARG A 2 9.42 -27.15 48.45
N LEU A 3 9.19 -27.64 47.23
CA LEU A 3 9.71 -27.07 45.97
C LEU A 3 9.04 -27.77 44.78
N THR A 4 7.95 -27.18 44.28
CA THR A 4 7.35 -27.53 42.98
C THR A 4 7.90 -26.56 41.96
N THR A 5 8.85 -27.01 41.15
CA THR A 5 9.46 -26.22 40.09
C THR A 5 8.54 -26.20 38.87
N ILE A 6 7.94 -25.04 38.58
CA ILE A 6 7.15 -24.83 37.35
C ILE A 6 8.11 -24.35 36.26
N LEU A 7 8.23 -25.12 35.19
CA LEU A 7 9.00 -24.79 34.00
C LEU A 7 8.11 -23.97 33.05
N THR A 8 8.27 -22.65 33.02
CA THR A 8 7.57 -21.77 32.08
C THR A 8 8.24 -21.86 30.71
N ILE A 9 7.64 -22.57 29.76
CA ILE A 9 8.07 -22.57 28.37
C ILE A 9 7.53 -21.29 27.72
N ALA A 10 8.40 -20.29 27.56
CA ALA A 10 8.10 -19.11 26.75
C ALA A 10 8.08 -19.53 25.27
N ALA A 11 6.90 -19.74 24.71
CA ALA A 11 6.75 -19.92 23.27
C ALA A 11 7.01 -18.56 22.59
N LEU A 12 8.17 -18.41 21.96
CA LEU A 12 8.39 -17.32 20.99
C LEU A 12 7.47 -17.58 19.81
N ALA A 13 6.35 -16.86 19.73
CA ALA A 13 5.60 -16.75 18.50
C ALA A 13 6.48 -16.02 17.48
N LEU A 14 7.15 -16.78 16.60
CA LEU A 14 7.73 -16.21 15.39
C LEU A 14 6.57 -15.69 14.53
N THR A 15 6.31 -14.40 14.59
CA THR A 15 5.46 -13.73 13.62
C THR A 15 6.20 -13.80 12.28
N LYS A 16 5.70 -14.63 11.36
CA LYS A 16 6.10 -14.52 9.95
C LYS A 16 5.65 -13.14 9.47
N GLN A 17 6.52 -12.15 9.54
CA GLN A 17 6.34 -10.92 8.77
C GLN A 17 6.54 -11.32 7.32
N VAL A 18 5.45 -11.62 6.62
CA VAL A 18 5.47 -11.59 5.17
C VAL A 18 5.60 -10.12 4.83
N THR A 19 6.82 -9.68 4.53
CA THR A 19 7.08 -8.35 3.97
C THR A 19 6.40 -8.32 2.61
N ALA A 20 5.20 -7.74 2.57
CA ALA A 20 4.49 -7.55 1.32
C ALA A 20 5.14 -6.39 0.57
N THR A 21 5.49 -6.63 -0.69
CA THR A 21 5.87 -5.56 -1.61
C THR A 21 4.64 -4.71 -1.89
N ILE A 22 4.79 -3.39 -1.85
CA ILE A 22 3.69 -2.44 -2.02
C ILE A 22 3.92 -1.66 -3.30
N CYS A 23 2.91 -1.60 -4.14
CA CYS A 23 2.91 -0.80 -5.34
C CYS A 23 2.08 0.46 -5.12
N THR A 24 2.52 1.58 -5.69
CA THR A 24 1.71 2.78 -5.82
C THR A 24 1.65 3.25 -7.26
N GLY A 25 0.62 4.02 -7.57
CA GLY A 25 0.37 4.46 -8.92
C GLY A 25 -0.88 5.32 -9.03
N THR A 26 -1.38 5.45 -10.25
CA THR A 26 -2.56 6.27 -10.55
C THR A 26 -3.68 5.40 -11.10
N SER A 27 -4.88 5.57 -10.55
CA SER A 27 -6.12 5.03 -11.11
C SER A 27 -6.89 6.13 -11.83
N THR A 28 -7.18 5.98 -13.12
CA THR A 28 -7.90 6.97 -13.93
C THR A 28 -9.18 6.37 -14.52
N PHE A 29 -10.33 6.98 -14.24
CA PHE A 29 -11.61 6.56 -14.80
C PHE A 29 -11.74 6.95 -16.28
N THR A 30 -11.99 5.97 -17.14
CA THR A 30 -12.10 6.13 -18.60
C THR A 30 -13.56 6.25 -19.06
N SER A 31 -14.51 5.81 -18.24
CA SER A 31 -15.95 5.91 -18.49
C SER A 31 -16.77 6.13 -17.21
N GLY A 32 -18.09 6.28 -17.36
CA GLY A 32 -19.03 6.43 -16.25
C GLY A 32 -19.03 7.82 -15.61
N ASN A 33 -19.59 7.90 -14.40
CA ASN A 33 -19.84 9.17 -13.69
C ASN A 33 -18.57 9.88 -13.24
N LEU A 34 -17.48 9.12 -13.07
CA LEU A 34 -16.18 9.65 -12.65
C LEU A 34 -15.19 9.82 -13.81
N LYS A 35 -15.63 9.67 -15.08
CA LYS A 35 -14.75 9.79 -16.25
C LYS A 35 -13.84 11.02 -16.17
N GLY A 36 -12.54 10.81 -16.34
CA GLY A 36 -11.50 11.83 -16.25
C GLY A 36 -10.95 12.05 -14.85
N THR A 37 -11.57 11.47 -13.82
CA THR A 37 -11.08 11.55 -12.44
C THR A 37 -9.91 10.60 -12.26
N SER A 38 -8.88 11.06 -11.55
CA SER A 38 -7.69 10.27 -11.22
C SER A 38 -7.39 10.30 -9.72
N TYR A 39 -6.93 9.17 -9.20
CA TYR A 39 -6.57 8.98 -7.80
C TYR A 39 -5.17 8.41 -7.69
N ASP A 40 -4.46 8.82 -6.63
CA ASP A 40 -3.25 8.14 -6.17
C ASP A 40 -3.67 6.95 -5.33
N VAL A 41 -3.15 5.78 -5.67
CA VAL A 41 -3.62 4.50 -5.13
C VAL A 41 -2.46 3.59 -4.77
N ALA A 42 -2.71 2.65 -3.86
CA ALA A 42 -1.77 1.62 -3.44
C ALA A 42 -2.39 0.22 -3.46
N TRP A 43 -1.58 -0.80 -3.72
CA TRP A 43 -1.98 -2.20 -3.63
C TRP A 43 -0.77 -3.06 -3.26
N ILE A 44 -1.02 -4.33 -2.90
CA ILE A 44 0.05 -5.30 -2.62
C ILE A 44 0.47 -5.93 -3.95
N ASP A 45 1.76 -6.02 -4.21
CA ASP A 45 2.28 -6.68 -5.40
C ASP A 45 1.85 -8.16 -5.46
N GLY A 46 1.46 -8.62 -6.64
CA GLY A 46 0.84 -9.93 -6.85
C GLY A 46 -0.67 -10.01 -6.54
N GLU A 47 -1.28 -8.98 -5.95
CA GLU A 47 -2.75 -8.86 -5.85
C GLU A 47 -3.35 -8.15 -7.09
N ASP A 48 -4.68 -8.21 -7.21
CA ASP A 48 -5.38 -7.51 -8.28
C ASP A 48 -5.37 -5.99 -8.05
N ALA A 49 -4.65 -5.25 -8.89
CA ALA A 49 -4.56 -3.80 -8.84
C ALA A 49 -5.93 -3.10 -8.96
N CYS A 50 -6.97 -3.75 -9.51
CA CYS A 50 -8.32 -3.17 -9.50
C CYS A 50 -8.92 -3.04 -8.09
N GLN A 51 -8.40 -3.78 -7.11
CA GLN A 51 -8.80 -3.71 -5.69
C GLN A 51 -7.91 -2.74 -4.90
N TRP A 52 -7.41 -1.70 -5.56
CA TRP A 52 -6.54 -0.70 -4.96
C TRP A 52 -7.17 0.02 -3.76
N THR A 53 -6.30 0.53 -2.89
CA THR A 53 -6.63 1.40 -1.76
C THR A 53 -6.37 2.86 -2.13
N PHE A 54 -7.33 3.72 -1.84
CA PHE A 54 -7.21 5.17 -2.06
C PHE A 54 -6.15 5.79 -1.14
N ILE A 55 -5.28 6.65 -1.68
CA ILE A 55 -4.38 7.51 -0.90
C ILE A 55 -4.84 8.97 -0.98
N ALA A 56 -4.97 9.50 -2.19
CA ALA A 56 -5.27 10.90 -2.44
C ALA A 56 -5.92 11.12 -3.82
N ASN A 57 -6.50 12.29 -4.03
CA ASN A 57 -6.84 12.73 -5.38
C ASN A 57 -5.54 13.09 -6.13
N ALA A 58 -5.49 12.91 -7.45
CA ALA A 58 -4.25 13.12 -8.23
C ALA A 58 -3.63 14.53 -8.16
N ASN A 59 -4.35 15.52 -7.63
CA ASN A 59 -3.85 16.89 -7.44
C ASN A 59 -3.59 17.25 -5.96
N ASP A 60 -3.85 16.31 -5.05
CA ASP A 60 -3.59 16.48 -3.61
C ASP A 60 -2.21 15.92 -3.27
N ASN A 61 -1.61 16.39 -2.18
CA ASN A 61 -0.38 15.78 -1.67
C ASN A 61 -0.69 14.42 -1.02
N PRO A 62 -0.12 13.29 -1.50
CA PRO A 62 -0.33 11.98 -0.91
C PRO A 62 0.54 11.73 0.33
N CYS A 63 1.58 12.55 0.57
CA CYS A 63 2.48 12.36 1.71
C CYS A 63 1.81 12.58 3.06
N GLY A 64 2.22 11.79 4.05
CA GLY A 64 1.71 11.80 5.43
C GLY A 64 0.29 11.24 5.57
N ARG A 65 -0.40 10.93 4.47
CA ARG A 65 -1.73 10.31 4.49
C ARG A 65 -1.58 8.83 4.78
N LYS A 66 -2.28 8.37 5.82
CA LYS A 66 -2.31 6.97 6.20
C LYS A 66 -3.32 6.20 5.36
N PHE A 67 -2.91 5.03 4.87
CA PHE A 67 -3.77 4.09 4.16
C PHE A 67 -3.54 2.67 4.69
N THR A 68 -4.59 1.86 4.73
CA THR A 68 -4.54 0.48 5.23
C THR A 68 -4.79 -0.49 4.09
N LEU A 69 -3.86 -1.40 3.87
CA LEU A 69 -3.95 -2.41 2.81
C LEU A 69 -4.69 -3.67 3.29
N PRO A 70 -5.13 -4.56 2.37
CA PRO A 70 -5.86 -5.79 2.73
C PRO A 70 -5.13 -6.73 3.69
N ASN A 71 -3.79 -6.62 3.78
CA ASN A 71 -2.98 -7.33 4.78
C ASN A 71 -3.18 -6.84 6.23
N GLY A 72 -4.02 -5.82 6.46
CA GLY A 72 -4.36 -5.31 7.78
C GLY A 72 -3.36 -4.30 8.36
N TYR A 73 -2.29 -3.99 7.63
CA TYR A 73 -1.27 -3.03 8.05
C TYR A 73 -1.56 -1.65 7.46
N THR A 74 -1.28 -0.63 8.27
CA THR A 74 -1.34 0.77 7.86
C THR A 74 0.04 1.27 7.45
N TYR A 75 0.08 2.08 6.40
CA TYR A 75 1.28 2.69 5.87
C TYR A 75 1.02 4.18 5.58
N TYR A 76 2.09 4.94 5.35
CA TYR A 76 2.01 6.25 4.73
C TYR A 76 3.24 6.52 3.89
N LEU A 77 3.07 7.40 2.90
CA LEU A 77 4.15 7.90 2.07
C LEU A 77 4.86 9.05 2.78
N GLY A 78 6.19 9.01 2.85
CA GLY A 78 7.04 10.06 3.43
C GLY A 78 8.07 10.55 2.43
N ASP A 79 8.66 11.72 2.71
CA ASP A 79 9.73 12.31 1.89
C ASP A 79 9.35 12.51 0.41
N CYS A 80 8.07 12.81 0.13
CA CYS A 80 7.59 13.03 -1.23
C CYS A 80 8.23 14.28 -1.83
N GLY A 81 8.68 14.17 -3.08
CA GLY A 81 9.34 15.26 -3.81
C GLY A 81 10.86 15.31 -3.59
N ASP A 82 11.40 14.49 -2.69
CA ASP A 82 12.83 14.29 -2.50
C ASP A 82 13.31 12.97 -3.12
N ALA A 83 14.63 12.85 -3.32
CA ALA A 83 15.26 11.61 -3.76
C ALA A 83 15.10 10.45 -2.75
N ASN A 84 14.63 10.75 -1.53
CA ASN A 84 14.42 9.81 -0.44
C ASN A 84 12.96 9.37 -0.29
N PHE A 85 12.11 9.60 -1.29
CA PHE A 85 10.70 9.19 -1.26
C PHE A 85 10.55 7.73 -0.78
N ALA A 86 9.83 7.53 0.32
CA ALA A 86 9.82 6.27 1.04
C ALA A 86 8.44 5.91 1.59
N LEU A 87 8.26 4.63 1.88
CA LEU A 87 7.12 4.09 2.60
C LEU A 87 7.48 3.93 4.08
N TYR A 88 6.55 4.33 4.93
CA TYR A 88 6.64 4.18 6.38
C TYR A 88 5.46 3.35 6.89
N ASN A 89 5.68 2.60 7.95
CA ASN A 89 4.62 1.91 8.68
C ASN A 89 3.76 2.91 9.46
N GLY A 90 2.54 2.52 9.81
CA GLY A 90 1.58 3.39 10.51
C GLY A 90 2.03 3.87 11.89
N ASP A 91 3.04 3.22 12.48
CA ASP A 91 3.70 3.61 13.74
C ASP A 91 4.84 4.62 13.56
N GLY A 92 5.17 4.99 12.32
CA GLY A 92 6.23 5.94 11.99
C GLY A 92 7.59 5.30 11.71
N SER A 93 7.73 3.97 11.83
CA SER A 93 8.97 3.29 11.47
C SER A 93 9.16 3.25 9.94
N TYR A 94 10.40 3.43 9.49
CA TYR A 94 10.77 3.29 8.08
C TYR A 94 10.49 1.86 7.60
N ASN A 95 9.96 1.73 6.38
CA ASN A 95 9.73 0.44 5.73
C ASN A 95 10.65 0.24 4.53
N HIS A 96 10.44 0.97 3.44
CA HIS A 96 11.23 0.82 2.20
C HIS A 96 11.36 2.13 1.42
N ILE A 97 12.40 2.23 0.59
CA ILE A 97 12.65 3.36 -0.31
C ILE A 97 11.92 3.12 -1.62
N ALA A 98 11.35 4.15 -2.24
CA ALA A 98 10.67 3.99 -3.52
C ALA A 98 11.64 3.58 -4.63
N VAL A 99 11.24 2.58 -5.40
CA VAL A 99 11.86 2.21 -6.67
C VAL A 99 10.92 2.61 -7.80
N TYR A 100 11.41 3.43 -8.74
CA TYR A 100 10.64 3.79 -9.93
C TYR A 100 10.49 2.56 -10.82
N ASP A 101 9.26 2.09 -11.00
CA ASP A 101 8.94 0.92 -11.81
C ASP A 101 7.56 1.10 -12.48
N PRO A 102 7.51 1.79 -13.63
CA PRO A 102 6.25 2.07 -14.34
C PRO A 102 5.80 0.95 -15.28
N ASP A 103 6.44 -0.22 -15.25
CA ASP A 103 6.23 -1.29 -16.25
C ASP A 103 4.97 -2.14 -15.98
N TYR A 104 3.93 -1.56 -15.39
CA TYR A 104 2.66 -2.23 -15.11
C TYR A 104 1.46 -1.33 -15.39
N GLU A 105 0.50 -1.88 -16.14
CA GLU A 105 -0.79 -1.27 -16.43
C GLU A 105 -1.89 -2.35 -16.39
N LYS A 106 -3.04 -2.00 -15.81
CA LYS A 106 -4.27 -2.78 -15.85
C LYS A 106 -5.43 -1.89 -16.29
N ASP A 107 -6.05 -2.19 -17.43
CA ASP A 107 -7.01 -1.31 -18.13
C ASP A 107 -8.46 -1.84 -18.17
N ASP A 108 -8.69 -3.02 -17.59
CA ASP A 108 -9.97 -3.73 -17.57
C ASP A 108 -10.72 -3.61 -16.24
N CYS A 109 -10.36 -2.66 -15.38
CA CYS A 109 -11.01 -2.48 -14.09
C CYS A 109 -12.40 -1.84 -14.23
N VAL A 110 -13.38 -2.36 -13.49
CA VAL A 110 -14.76 -1.87 -13.53
C VAL A 110 -15.37 -1.85 -12.13
N ASN A 111 -16.06 -0.76 -11.79
CA ASN A 111 -16.92 -0.69 -10.62
C ASN A 111 -18.21 0.11 -10.92
N ASN A 112 -19.03 0.35 -9.89
CA ASN A 112 -20.30 1.07 -10.02
C ASN A 112 -20.16 2.51 -10.55
N ASN A 113 -18.96 3.09 -10.54
CA ASN A 113 -18.70 4.44 -11.03
C ASN A 113 -18.24 4.48 -12.49
N GLY A 114 -17.85 3.34 -13.07
CA GLY A 114 -17.39 3.22 -14.44
C GLY A 114 -16.19 2.28 -14.60
N GLN A 115 -15.62 2.30 -15.81
CA GLN A 115 -14.35 1.64 -16.11
C GLN A 115 -13.17 2.56 -15.75
N TYR A 116 -12.07 1.97 -15.32
CA TYR A 116 -10.85 2.68 -14.99
C TYR A 116 -9.61 1.86 -15.32
N LYS A 117 -8.52 2.57 -15.47
CA LYS A 117 -7.18 2.04 -15.70
C LYS A 117 -6.33 2.33 -14.48
N VAL A 118 -5.46 1.39 -14.10
CA VAL A 118 -4.47 1.53 -13.04
C VAL A 118 -3.09 1.41 -13.66
N VAL A 119 -2.20 2.37 -13.37
CA VAL A 119 -0.81 2.38 -13.83
C VAL A 119 0.10 2.44 -12.62
N LYS A 120 1.09 1.55 -12.54
CA LYS A 120 2.12 1.59 -11.50
C LYS A 120 3.11 2.72 -11.77
N THR A 121 3.63 3.29 -10.70
CA THR A 121 4.71 4.28 -10.76
C THR A 121 5.86 3.89 -9.85
N TRP A 122 5.55 3.42 -8.64
CA TRP A 122 6.55 3.10 -7.64
C TRP A 122 6.30 1.74 -7.00
N GLN A 123 7.39 1.13 -6.55
CA GLN A 123 7.39 -0.11 -5.78
C GLN A 123 8.23 0.06 -4.51
N PHE A 124 7.77 -0.57 -3.44
CA PHE A 124 8.33 -0.56 -2.09
C PHE A 124 8.45 -2.00 -1.57
#